data_AF-A0A821XVR4-F1
#
_entry.id   AF-A0A821XVR4-F1
#
_cell.length_a   1.000
_cell.length_b   1.000
_cell.length_c   1.000
_cell.angle_alpha   90.00
_cell.angle_beta   90.00
_cell.angle_gamma   90.00
#
_symmetry.space_group_name_H-M   'P 1'
#
loop_
_entity.id
_entity.type
_entity.pdbx_description
1 polymer ?
#
loop_
_entity_poly.entity_id
_entity_poly.type
_entity_poly.pdbx_seq_one_letter_code
_entity_poly.pdbx_strand_id
1 'polypeptide(L)'
;MARKKHIDITLGLYAILFIQAYTTEATRIPRQSCICTKIYKPICGSDGKTYDNDCELKCFNGGIEKGPLVTTKYDGECKEEESCVCTKIYQPVCGSDEKPTTTSVF
;
A
#
# COMPACT_ATOMS: atom_id res chain seq x y z
N MET A 1 -63.58 18.64 11.26
CA MET A 1 -63.46 17.17 11.29
C MET A 1 -62.65 16.73 10.07
N ALA A 2 -61.34 16.48 10.21
CA ALA A 2 -60.51 15.70 9.27
C ALA A 2 -59.07 15.70 9.80
N ARG A 3 -58.67 14.58 10.43
CA ARG A 3 -57.31 14.35 10.95
C ARG A 3 -56.36 14.25 9.76
N LYS A 4 -55.60 15.31 9.47
CA LYS A 4 -54.50 15.28 8.49
C LYS A 4 -53.47 14.29 9.05
N LYS A 5 -53.34 13.15 8.38
CA LYS A 5 -52.49 12.01 8.79
C LYS A 5 -51.06 12.51 8.97
N HIS A 6 -50.65 12.71 10.22
CA HIS A 6 -49.25 12.79 10.58
C HIS A 6 -48.65 11.45 10.15
N ILE A 7 -47.83 11.47 9.10
CA ILE A 7 -46.90 10.38 8.82
C ILE A 7 -46.08 10.22 10.11
N ASP A 8 -46.30 9.11 10.81
CA ASP A 8 -45.66 8.82 12.09
C ASP A 8 -44.13 8.85 11.88
N ILE A 9 -43.48 9.85 12.48
CA ILE A 9 -42.04 10.09 12.38
C ILE A 9 -41.25 8.83 12.76
N THR A 10 -41.81 7.99 13.63
CA THR A 10 -41.31 6.67 14.03
C THR A 10 -41.26 5.64 12.89
N LEU A 11 -42.26 5.60 11.99
CA LEU A 11 -42.24 4.74 10.79
C LEU A 11 -41.15 5.19 9.80
N GLY A 12 -40.95 6.50 9.69
CA GLY A 12 -39.91 7.09 8.83
C GLY A 12 -38.49 6.77 9.33
N LEU A 13 -38.26 6.86 10.65
CA LEU A 13 -36.97 6.51 11.25
C LEU A 13 -36.65 5.01 11.12
N TYR A 14 -37.65 4.14 11.25
CA TYR A 14 -37.48 2.70 11.03
C TYR A 14 -37.08 2.41 9.57
N ALA A 15 -37.73 3.05 8.59
CA ALA A 15 -37.38 2.91 7.18
C ALA A 15 -35.93 3.38 6.88
N ILE A 16 -35.48 4.48 7.50
CA ILE A 16 -34.12 5.00 7.33
C ILE A 16 -33.07 4.04 7.93
N LEU A 17 -33.32 3.47 9.10
CA LEU A 17 -32.43 2.48 9.73
C LEU A 17 -32.33 1.18 8.92
N PHE A 18 -33.42 0.74 8.28
CA PHE A 18 -33.41 -0.41 7.37
C PHE A 18 -32.64 -0.15 6.08
N ILE A 19 -32.75 1.07 5.51
CA ILE A 19 -31.96 1.45 4.32
C ILE A 19 -30.47 1.59 4.68
N GLN A 20 -30.13 2.07 5.89
CA GLN A 20 -28.75 2.14 6.38
C GLN A 20 -28.13 0.75 6.59
N ALA A 21 -28.90 -0.25 7.04
CA ALA A 21 -28.44 -1.64 7.15
C ALA A 21 -28.21 -2.31 5.77
N TYR A 22 -29.05 -2.01 4.77
CA TYR A 22 -28.91 -2.56 3.41
C TYR A 22 -27.78 -1.92 2.59
N THR A 23 -27.39 -0.68 2.91
CA THR A 23 -26.30 0.03 2.18
C THR A 23 -24.91 -0.30 2.70
N THR A 24 -24.79 -0.88 3.91
CA THR A 24 -23.50 -1.26 4.50
C THR A 24 -22.92 -2.58 3.99
N GLU A 25 -23.68 -3.38 3.23
CA GLU A 25 -23.24 -4.71 2.77
C GLU A 25 -22.86 -4.80 1.29
N ALA A 26 -23.00 -3.73 0.50
CA ALA A 26 -22.90 -3.81 -0.97
C ALA A 26 -22.02 -2.72 -1.64
N THR A 27 -20.95 -2.23 -1.01
CA THR A 27 -19.97 -1.33 -1.66
C THR A 27 -18.55 -1.89 -1.73
N ARG A 28 -18.39 -3.22 -1.76
CA ARG A 28 -17.13 -3.79 -2.27
C ARG A 28 -17.15 -3.68 -3.79
N ILE A 29 -16.71 -2.52 -4.29
CA ILE A 29 -16.35 -2.38 -5.70
C ILE A 29 -15.36 -3.53 -5.99
N PRO A 30 -15.65 -4.42 -6.96
CA PRO A 30 -14.75 -5.51 -7.26
C PRO A 30 -13.38 -4.91 -7.56
N ARG A 31 -12.34 -5.42 -6.90
CA ARG A 31 -10.95 -5.02 -7.20
C ARG A 31 -10.81 -5.07 -8.72
N GLN A 32 -10.37 -3.96 -9.31
CA GLN A 32 -10.14 -3.82 -10.74
C GLN A 32 -9.49 -5.11 -11.25
N SER A 33 -10.21 -5.87 -12.08
CA SER A 33 -9.70 -7.10 -12.67
C SER A 33 -8.65 -6.72 -13.69
N CYS A 34 -7.39 -6.69 -13.29
CA CYS A 34 -6.29 -6.48 -14.22
C CYS A 34 -5.87 -7.80 -14.84
N ILE A 35 -5.65 -7.78 -16.15
CA ILE A 35 -5.09 -8.91 -16.88
C ILE A 35 -3.60 -8.65 -17.03
N CYS A 36 -2.80 -9.40 -16.29
CA CYS A 36 -1.34 -9.35 -16.34
C CYS A 36 -0.76 -10.72 -16.68
N THR A 37 0.35 -10.71 -17.44
CA THR A 37 1.14 -11.92 -17.67
C THR A 37 1.75 -12.41 -16.36
N LYS A 38 1.88 -13.71 -16.18
CA LYS A 38 2.55 -14.32 -15.02
C LYS A 38 4.08 -14.42 -15.18
N ILE A 39 4.66 -13.53 -15.98
CA ILE A 39 6.11 -13.41 -16.12
C ILE A 39 6.63 -12.72 -14.87
N TYR A 40 7.49 -13.40 -14.14
CA TYR A 40 8.12 -12.86 -12.95
C TYR A 40 9.37 -12.06 -13.33
N LYS A 41 9.28 -10.74 -13.13
CA LYS A 41 10.31 -9.71 -13.35
C LYS A 41 10.13 -8.65 -12.27
N PRO A 42 10.57 -8.94 -11.04
CA PRO A 42 10.16 -8.16 -9.88
C PRO A 42 10.69 -6.73 -9.94
N ILE A 43 9.92 -5.81 -9.39
CA ILE A 43 10.28 -4.40 -9.22
C ILE A 43 9.94 -3.94 -7.81
N CYS A 44 10.77 -3.06 -7.25
CA CYS A 44 10.52 -2.46 -5.95
C CYS A 44 9.79 -1.13 -6.15
N GLY A 45 8.61 -1.00 -5.58
CA GLY A 45 7.82 0.23 -5.60
C GLY A 45 8.37 1.31 -4.66
N SER A 46 8.00 2.56 -4.90
CA SER A 46 8.29 3.70 -4.04
C SER A 46 7.63 3.59 -2.65
N ASP A 47 6.64 2.72 -2.53
CA ASP A 47 5.97 2.33 -1.29
C ASP A 47 6.72 1.22 -0.52
N GLY A 48 7.86 0.75 -1.05
CA GLY A 48 8.64 -0.33 -0.46
C GLY A 48 8.06 -1.72 -0.67
N LYS A 49 7.06 -1.87 -1.57
CA LYS A 49 6.47 -3.16 -1.90
C LYS A 49 7.05 -3.74 -3.19
N THR A 50 7.31 -5.05 -3.18
CA THR A 50 7.66 -5.80 -4.39
C THR A 50 6.41 -6.07 -5.23
N TYR A 51 6.51 -5.80 -6.53
CA TYR A 51 5.52 -6.17 -7.53
C TYR A 51 6.13 -7.20 -8.50
N ASP A 52 5.39 -8.27 -8.82
CA ASP A 52 5.89 -9.38 -9.65
C ASP A 52 6.37 -8.93 -11.04
N ASN A 53 5.80 -7.84 -11.56
CA ASN A 53 6.20 -7.16 -12.79
C ASN A 53 5.55 -5.77 -12.91
N ASP A 54 5.94 -5.04 -13.96
CA ASP A 54 5.40 -3.71 -14.30
C ASP A 54 3.87 -3.69 -14.49
N CYS A 55 3.27 -4.78 -14.98
CA CYS A 55 1.83 -4.84 -15.19
C CYS A 55 1.10 -4.85 -13.85
N GLU A 56 1.57 -5.64 -12.88
CA GLU A 56 0.98 -5.72 -11.55
C GLU A 56 1.11 -4.39 -10.78
N LEU A 57 2.22 -3.65 -10.95
CA LEU A 57 2.36 -2.29 -10.39
C LEU A 57 1.37 -1.30 -11.03
N LYS A 58 1.24 -1.32 -12.35
CA LYS A 58 0.26 -0.47 -13.07
C LYS A 58 -1.17 -0.83 -12.69
N CYS A 59 -1.45 -2.12 -12.51
CA CYS A 59 -2.74 -2.61 -12.05
C CYS A 59 -3.08 -2.01 -10.68
N PHE A 60 -2.13 -2.10 -9.74
CA PHE A 60 -2.29 -1.54 -8.40
C PHE A 60 -2.65 -0.05 -8.44
N ASN A 61 -1.93 0.73 -9.24
CA ASN A 61 -2.20 2.17 -9.43
C ASN A 61 -3.54 2.47 -10.13
N GLY A 62 -4.10 1.50 -10.87
CA GLY A 62 -5.39 1.61 -11.56
C GLY A 62 -6.61 1.40 -10.66
N GLY A 63 -6.41 1.06 -9.38
CA GLY A 63 -7.49 0.88 -8.40
C GLY A 63 -8.27 2.15 -8.07
N ILE A 64 -9.53 1.96 -7.63
CA ILE A 64 -10.49 3.04 -7.35
C ILE A 64 -10.24 3.69 -5.97
N GLU A 65 -9.59 2.98 -5.03
CA GLU A 65 -9.19 3.53 -3.73
C GLU A 65 -7.77 4.10 -3.84
N LYS A 66 -7.63 5.41 -4.04
CA LYS A 66 -6.32 6.01 -4.32
C LYS A 66 -5.57 6.40 -3.05
N GLY A 67 -4.52 5.66 -2.75
CA GLY A 67 -3.33 6.20 -2.09
C GLY A 67 -2.44 6.99 -3.07
N PRO A 68 -1.24 7.43 -2.64
CA PRO A 68 -0.25 8.03 -3.53
C PRO A 68 0.10 7.10 -4.70
N LEU A 69 0.40 7.69 -5.86
CA LEU A 69 0.88 6.93 -7.02
C LEU A 69 2.21 6.23 -6.65
N VAL A 70 2.27 4.92 -6.87
CA VAL A 70 3.49 4.15 -6.65
C VAL A 70 4.32 4.15 -7.93
N THR A 71 5.57 4.60 -7.85
CA THR A 71 6.54 4.56 -8.95
C THR A 71 7.57 3.46 -8.70
N THR A 72 8.29 3.03 -9.73
CA THR A 72 9.42 2.11 -9.54
C THR A 72 10.56 2.83 -8.81
N LYS A 73 11.00 2.26 -7.69
CA LYS A 73 12.19 2.70 -6.94
C LYS A 73 13.46 2.12 -7.56
N TYR A 74 13.48 0.81 -7.81
CA TYR A 74 14.56 0.10 -8.52
C TYR A 74 14.05 -1.25 -9.05
N ASP A 75 14.78 -1.81 -10.02
CA ASP A 75 14.52 -3.16 -10.56
C ASP A 75 14.93 -4.25 -9.56
N GLY A 76 14.15 -5.32 -9.47
CA GLY A 76 14.32 -6.38 -8.49
C GLY A 76 13.32 -6.30 -7.33
N GLU A 77 13.35 -7.30 -6.45
CA GLU A 77 12.52 -7.28 -5.24
C GLU A 77 12.99 -6.19 -4.27
N CYS A 78 12.06 -5.62 -3.51
CA CYS A 78 12.42 -4.78 -2.38
C CYS A 78 13.22 -5.60 -1.37
N LYS A 79 14.42 -5.14 -1.08
CA LYS A 79 15.23 -5.65 0.03
C LYS A 79 14.81 -4.89 1.28
N GLU A 80 14.50 -5.61 2.36
CA GLU A 80 14.56 -5.00 3.68
C GLU A 80 15.97 -4.41 3.82
N GLU A 81 16.08 -3.22 4.42
CA GLU A 81 17.39 -2.62 4.62
C GLU A 81 18.24 -3.60 5.43
N GLU A 82 19.08 -4.36 4.74
CA GLU A 82 20.25 -4.97 5.33
C GLU A 82 21.09 -3.77 5.76
N SER A 83 20.85 -3.33 7.00
CA SER A 83 21.74 -2.42 7.69
C SER A 83 23.13 -2.96 7.41
N CYS A 84 24.02 -2.17 6.83
CA CYS A 84 25.41 -2.55 6.76
C CYS A 84 25.86 -2.71 8.21
N VAL A 85 25.85 -3.95 8.72
CA VAL A 85 26.20 -4.25 10.10
C VAL A 85 27.71 -4.14 10.18
N CYS A 86 28.17 -2.91 10.34
CA CYS A 86 29.55 -2.64 10.66
C CYS A 86 29.72 -2.99 12.13
N THR A 87 30.32 -4.16 12.40
CA THR A 87 30.73 -4.47 13.77
C THR A 87 31.82 -3.46 14.13
N LYS A 88 31.63 -2.69 15.21
CA LYS A 88 32.62 -1.70 15.69
C LYS A 88 33.82 -2.42 16.32
N ILE A 89 34.57 -3.17 15.52
CA ILE A 89 35.84 -3.77 15.90
C ILE A 89 36.92 -2.70 15.68
N TYR A 90 37.75 -2.46 16.69
CA TYR A 90 38.87 -1.55 16.58
C TYR A 90 40.00 -2.20 15.75
N GLN A 91 39.84 -2.14 14.43
CA GLN A 91 40.84 -2.51 13.43
C GLN A 91 41.04 -1.32 12.47
N PRO A 92 41.92 -0.38 12.82
CA PRO A 92 42.08 0.85 12.08
C PRO A 92 42.84 0.64 10.76
N VAL A 93 42.36 1.25 9.69
CA VAL A 93 43.09 1.46 8.43
C VAL A 93 43.29 2.95 8.18
N CYS A 94 44.30 3.31 7.38
CA CYS A 94 44.48 4.69 6.94
C CYS A 94 43.51 4.98 5.79
N GLY A 95 42.57 5.90 5.99
CA GLY A 95 41.65 6.35 4.95
C GLY A 95 42.33 7.32 3.96
N SER A 96 41.68 7.58 2.84
CA SER A 96 42.12 8.60 1.86
C SER A 96 42.10 10.03 2.42
N ASP A 97 41.44 10.23 3.55
CA ASP A 97 41.40 11.44 4.36
C ASP A 97 42.55 11.53 5.39
N GLU A 98 43.54 10.62 5.31
CA GLU A 98 44.70 10.51 6.21
C GLU A 98 44.33 10.29 7.69
N LYS A 99 43.07 9.91 7.94
CA LYS A 99 42.57 9.63 9.29
C LYS A 99 42.40 8.13 9.50
N PRO A 100 42.67 7.63 10.71
CA PRO A 100 42.36 6.26 11.07
C PRO A 100 40.85 6.08 11.06
N THR A 101 40.35 5.20 10.20
CA THR A 101 38.94 4.79 10.15
C THR A 101 38.81 3.35 10.60
N THR A 102 37.75 3.04 11.34
CA THR A 102 37.41 1.65 11.67
C THR A 102 36.83 0.99 10.44
N THR A 103 37.46 -0.09 9.97
CA THR A 103 36.99 -0.85 8.81
C THR A 103 35.82 -1.75 9.21
N SER A 104 34.80 -1.83 8.37
CA SER A 104 33.81 -2.90 8.41
C SER A 104 34.51 -4.20 8.00
N VAL A 105 34.57 -5.20 8.88
CA VAL A 105 35.08 -6.53 8.51
C VAL A 105 34.01 -7.22 7.65
N PHE A 106 34.32 -7.53 6.39
CA PHE A 106 33.50 -8.35 5.48
C PHE A 106 33.89 -9.82 5.59
#